data_AF-A0A382PID7-F1
#
_entry.id   AF-A0A382PID7-F1
#
_cell.length_a   1.000
_cell.length_b   1.000
_cell.length_c   1.000
_cell.angle_alpha   90.00
_cell.angle_beta   90.00
_cell.angle_gamma   90.00
#
_symmetry.space_group_name_H-M   'P 1'
#
loop_
_entity.id
_entity.type
_entity.pdbx_description
1 polymer ?
#
loop_
_entity_poly.entity_id
_entity_poly.type
_entity_poly.pdbx_seq_one_letter_code
_entity_poly.pdbx_strand_id
1 'polypeptide(L)'
;CTALIEGTEEEVKQQEKALHHIAKKHQGISGGASNGKRGYSLAFGIAYIRDFFGQFNILGETFETSVPWNKVLQVCQSVKQELEGQAKAHQIPGNPYLSYRVTQTYHTGVCIYFTMAFYTKGLKDPDKVYHQIELRLRQVILDNGGSLSHHHGIGKIRQEFLPQVHTGNSFQVLHQSKKAMDPNNVFGIRNGVFYEPSETN
;
A
#
# COMPACT_ATOMS: atom_id res chain seq x y z
N CYS A 1 -12.76 -7.37 -11.51
CA CYS A 1 -11.81 -6.48 -12.20
C CYS A 1 -12.59 -5.34 -12.84
N THR A 2 -12.10 -4.11 -12.75
CA THR A 2 -12.59 -2.95 -13.51
C THR A 2 -11.54 -2.58 -14.54
N ALA A 3 -11.93 -2.23 -15.76
CA ALA A 3 -11.02 -1.85 -16.83
C ALA A 3 -11.46 -0.53 -17.47
N LEU A 4 -10.48 0.27 -17.88
CA LEU A 4 -10.62 1.48 -18.67
C LEU A 4 -9.74 1.30 -19.90
N ILE A 5 -10.30 1.55 -21.07
CA ILE A 5 -9.60 1.44 -22.35
C ILE A 5 -9.83 2.76 -23.07
N GLU A 6 -8.74 3.38 -23.51
CA GLU A 6 -8.74 4.66 -24.21
C GLU A 6 -7.82 4.58 -25.43
N GLY A 7 -8.11 5.39 -26.44
CA GLY A 7 -7.47 5.33 -27.77
C GLY A 7 -8.48 5.66 -28.87
N THR A 8 -8.15 5.32 -30.10
CA THR A 8 -9.10 5.35 -31.20
C THR A 8 -10.22 4.32 -31.01
N GLU A 9 -11.37 4.52 -31.66
CA GLU A 9 -12.48 3.58 -31.57
C GLU A 9 -12.10 2.16 -32.03
N GLU A 10 -11.24 2.05 -33.04
CA GLU A 10 -10.73 0.78 -33.54
C GLU A 10 -9.84 0.07 -32.52
N GLU A 11 -8.90 0.78 -31.91
CA GLU A 11 -8.02 0.24 -30.86
C GLU A 11 -8.83 -0.24 -29.64
N VAL A 12 -9.79 0.57 -29.18
CA VAL A 12 -10.65 0.23 -28.03
C VAL A 12 -11.42 -1.06 -28.32
N LYS A 13 -12.08 -1.16 -29.48
CA LYS A 13 -12.81 -2.37 -29.89
C LYS A 13 -11.92 -3.60 -29.93
N GLN A 14 -10.71 -3.47 -30.48
CA GLN A 14 -9.75 -4.57 -30.56
C GLN A 14 -9.27 -5.02 -29.18
N GLN A 15 -8.88 -4.09 -28.32
CA GLN A 15 -8.37 -4.37 -26.98
C GLN A 15 -9.46 -4.93 -26.06
N GLU A 16 -10.69 -4.40 -26.13
CA GLU A 16 -11.84 -4.91 -25.38
C GLU A 16 -12.13 -6.37 -25.75
N LYS A 17 -12.12 -6.70 -27.05
CA LYS A 17 -12.31 -8.07 -27.53
C LYS A 17 -11.22 -9.01 -27.01
N ALA A 18 -9.96 -8.59 -27.05
CA ALA A 18 -8.83 -9.36 -26.54
C ALA A 18 -8.95 -9.60 -25.02
N LEU A 19 -9.30 -8.56 -24.26
CA LEU A 19 -9.49 -8.64 -22.82
C LEU A 19 -10.61 -9.63 -22.46
N HIS A 20 -11.77 -9.53 -23.11
CA HIS A 20 -12.89 -10.44 -22.88
C HIS A 20 -12.57 -11.88 -23.26
N HIS A 21 -11.81 -12.10 -24.34
CA HIS A 21 -11.36 -13.44 -24.73
C HIS A 21 -10.51 -14.10 -23.63
N ILE A 22 -9.52 -13.37 -23.10
CA ILE A 22 -8.67 -13.85 -22.00
C ILE A 22 -9.52 -14.07 -20.73
N ALA A 23 -10.36 -13.12 -20.36
CA ALA A 23 -11.22 -13.23 -19.19
C ALA A 23 -12.11 -14.48 -19.26
N LYS A 24 -12.72 -14.77 -20.42
CA LYS A 24 -13.54 -15.96 -20.62
C LYS A 24 -12.77 -17.27 -20.44
N LYS A 25 -11.50 -17.34 -20.86
CA LYS A 25 -10.61 -18.49 -20.63
C LYS A 25 -10.42 -18.79 -19.14
N HIS A 26 -10.51 -17.76 -18.30
CA HIS A 26 -10.44 -17.85 -16.84
C HIS A 26 -11.82 -17.75 -16.16
N GLN A 27 -12.91 -18.10 -16.87
CA GLN A 27 -14.29 -18.11 -16.37
C GLN A 27 -14.83 -16.74 -15.94
N GLY A 28 -14.20 -15.65 -16.40
CA GLY A 28 -14.66 -14.29 -16.17
C GLY A 28 -15.96 -13.99 -16.92
N ILE A 29 -16.88 -13.33 -16.23
CA ILE A 29 -18.17 -12.87 -16.77
C ILE A 29 -18.18 -11.34 -16.77
N SER A 30 -18.77 -10.74 -17.80
CA SER A 30 -18.88 -9.28 -17.87
C SER A 30 -19.77 -8.75 -16.75
N GLY A 31 -19.22 -7.83 -15.95
CA GLY A 31 -19.99 -7.07 -14.96
C GLY A 31 -20.67 -5.82 -15.54
N GLY A 32 -20.51 -5.54 -16.84
CA GLY A 32 -21.05 -4.34 -17.49
C GLY A 32 -20.27 -3.05 -17.22
N ALA A 33 -20.32 -2.13 -18.18
CA ALA A 33 -19.55 -0.88 -18.15
C ALA A 33 -19.94 0.06 -16.99
N SER A 34 -21.17 0.01 -16.51
CA SER A 34 -21.64 0.84 -15.40
C SER A 34 -20.87 0.57 -14.09
N ASN A 35 -20.51 -0.69 -13.82
CA ASN A 35 -19.71 -1.05 -12.67
C ASN A 35 -18.26 -0.54 -12.80
N GLY A 36 -17.69 -0.60 -14.01
CA GLY A 36 -16.39 0.02 -14.30
C GLY A 36 -16.40 1.52 -13.99
N LYS A 37 -17.34 2.26 -14.60
CA LYS A 37 -17.49 3.71 -14.39
C LYS A 37 -17.63 4.07 -12.90
N ARG A 38 -18.50 3.38 -12.16
CA ARG A 38 -18.67 3.59 -10.72
C ARG A 38 -17.37 3.34 -9.95
N GLY A 39 -16.64 2.28 -10.26
CA GLY A 39 -15.36 1.96 -9.63
C GLY A 39 -14.32 3.06 -9.82
N TYR A 40 -14.16 3.57 -11.04
CA TYR A 40 -13.23 4.66 -11.33
C TYR A 40 -13.66 5.98 -10.66
N SER A 41 -14.95 6.32 -10.68
CA SER A 41 -15.45 7.51 -9.99
C SER A 41 -15.27 7.41 -8.47
N LEU A 42 -15.47 6.24 -7.88
CA LEU A 42 -15.33 6.03 -6.44
C LEU A 42 -13.89 6.23 -5.94
N ALA A 43 -12.88 6.06 -6.80
CA ALA A 43 -11.48 6.31 -6.43
C ALA A 43 -11.27 7.73 -5.87
N PHE A 44 -11.99 8.73 -6.38
CA PHE A 44 -11.94 10.11 -5.91
C PHE A 44 -12.75 10.35 -4.62
N GLY A 45 -13.67 9.45 -4.27
CA GLY A 45 -14.55 9.55 -3.11
C GLY A 45 -14.01 8.88 -1.84
N ILE A 46 -13.08 7.92 -1.97
CA ILE A 46 -12.63 7.08 -0.83
C ILE A 46 -12.00 7.90 0.29
N ALA A 47 -11.33 9.03 0.00
CA ALA A 47 -10.75 9.87 1.03
C ALA A 47 -11.80 10.44 2.01
N TYR A 48 -12.99 10.79 1.52
CA TYR A 48 -14.09 11.31 2.35
C TYR A 48 -14.70 10.22 3.24
N ILE A 49 -14.62 8.96 2.82
CA ILE A 49 -15.11 7.81 3.58
C ILE A 49 -14.28 7.63 4.87
N ARG A 50 -12.97 7.91 4.83
CA ARG A 50 -12.10 7.87 6.02
C ARG A 50 -12.58 8.84 7.10
N ASP A 51 -12.79 10.10 6.72
CA ASP A 51 -13.18 11.15 7.66
C ASP A 51 -14.58 10.89 8.25
N PHE A 52 -15.49 10.33 7.45
CA PHE A 52 -16.80 9.85 7.94
C PHE A 52 -16.64 8.73 8.98
N PHE A 53 -15.87 7.68 8.68
CA PHE A 53 -15.66 6.56 9.59
C PHE A 53 -14.93 6.95 10.89
N GLY A 54 -14.05 7.95 10.84
CA GLY A 54 -13.40 8.51 12.02
C GLY A 54 -14.38 9.01 13.09
N GLN A 55 -15.55 9.53 12.67
CA GLN A 55 -16.62 9.97 13.59
C GLN A 55 -17.26 8.80 14.37
N PHE A 56 -17.08 7.58 13.89
CA PHE A 56 -17.63 6.35 14.49
C PHE A 56 -16.54 5.49 15.16
N ASN A 57 -15.41 6.09 15.57
CA ASN A 57 -14.29 5.39 16.20
C ASN A 57 -13.68 4.30 15.30
N ILE A 58 -13.71 4.46 13.98
CA ILE A 58 -13.03 3.55 13.06
C ILE A 58 -11.80 4.28 12.52
N LEU A 59 -10.62 3.71 12.81
CA LEU A 59 -9.35 4.19 12.28
C LEU A 59 -8.94 3.27 11.13
N GLY A 60 -8.60 3.85 9.99
CA GLY A 60 -8.16 3.09 8.84
C GLY A 60 -7.33 3.91 7.87
N GLU A 61 -6.44 3.22 7.18
CA GLU A 61 -5.64 3.74 6.09
C GLU A 61 -5.39 2.61 5.09
N THR A 62 -4.66 2.98 4.06
CA THR A 62 -4.23 2.20 2.94
C THR A 62 -2.71 2.07 2.98
N PHE A 63 -2.22 0.95 2.49
CA PHE A 63 -0.79 0.74 2.31
C PHE A 63 -0.61 -0.16 1.10
N GLU A 64 0.61 -0.20 0.58
CA GLU A 64 0.85 -0.76 -0.72
C GLU A 64 2.23 -1.41 -0.78
N THR A 65 2.37 -2.32 -1.75
CA THR A 65 3.64 -2.94 -2.10
C THR A 65 3.61 -3.41 -3.55
N SER A 66 4.77 -3.56 -4.16
CA SER A 66 4.96 -4.33 -5.38
C SER A 66 5.50 -5.73 -5.05
N VAL A 67 5.00 -6.75 -5.73
CA VAL A 67 5.41 -8.15 -5.54
C VAL A 67 5.60 -8.86 -6.88
N PRO A 68 6.52 -9.84 -6.98
CA PRO A 68 6.54 -10.76 -8.10
C PRO A 68 5.23 -11.54 -8.25
N TRP A 69 4.88 -11.95 -9.47
CA TRP A 69 3.62 -12.66 -9.75
C TRP A 69 3.40 -13.90 -8.88
N ASN A 70 4.45 -14.68 -8.63
CA ASN A 70 4.38 -15.90 -7.82
C ASN A 70 4.25 -15.65 -6.30
N LYS A 71 4.29 -14.39 -5.85
CA LYS A 71 4.21 -14.02 -4.42
C LYS A 71 2.89 -13.36 -4.02
N VAL A 72 2.03 -13.01 -4.96
CA VAL A 72 0.77 -12.28 -4.71
C VAL A 72 -0.08 -12.92 -3.62
N LEU A 73 -0.39 -14.21 -3.77
CA LEU A 73 -1.25 -14.92 -2.81
C LEU A 73 -0.58 -15.09 -1.45
N GLN A 74 0.73 -15.42 -1.44
CA GLN A 74 1.51 -15.58 -0.21
C GLN A 74 1.49 -14.27 0.60
N VAL A 75 1.83 -13.13 -0.02
CA VAL A 75 1.88 -11.83 0.66
C VAL A 75 0.51 -11.44 1.20
N CYS A 76 -0.57 -11.57 0.40
CA CYS A 76 -1.91 -11.26 0.87
C CYS A 76 -2.34 -12.12 2.06
N GLN A 77 -2.01 -13.42 2.03
CA GLN A 77 -2.33 -14.34 3.12
C GLN A 77 -1.54 -14.02 4.40
N SER A 78 -0.23 -13.78 4.26
CA SER A 78 0.64 -13.44 5.40
C SER A 78 0.24 -12.12 6.05
N VAL A 79 -0.09 -11.08 5.27
CA VAL A 79 -0.60 -9.80 5.79
C VAL A 79 -1.92 -10.00 6.56
N LYS A 80 -2.84 -10.81 6.03
CA LYS A 80 -4.10 -11.12 6.71
C LYS A 80 -3.86 -11.82 8.05
N GLN A 81 -3.02 -12.85 8.05
CA GLN A 81 -2.70 -13.62 9.26
C GLN A 81 -2.01 -12.76 10.33
N GLU A 82 -1.07 -11.91 9.93
CA GLU A 82 -0.41 -10.98 10.85
C GLU A 82 -1.41 -9.99 11.43
N LEU A 83 -2.29 -9.39 10.61
CA LEU A 83 -3.31 -8.47 11.10
C LEU A 83 -4.26 -9.13 12.11
N GLU A 84 -4.71 -10.35 11.84
CA GLU A 84 -5.55 -11.10 12.77
C GLU A 84 -4.81 -11.41 14.09
N GLY A 85 -3.52 -11.72 14.03
CA GLY A 85 -2.66 -11.92 15.21
C GLY A 85 -2.48 -10.64 16.02
N GLN A 86 -2.15 -9.54 15.35
CA GLN A 86 -1.98 -8.22 15.95
C GLN A 86 -3.27 -7.69 16.58
N ALA A 87 -4.41 -7.88 15.92
CA ALA A 87 -5.71 -7.49 16.46
C ALA A 87 -6.02 -8.21 17.77
N LYS A 88 -5.68 -9.50 17.88
CA LYS A 88 -5.81 -10.25 19.14
C LYS A 88 -4.83 -9.74 20.21
N ALA A 89 -3.57 -9.53 19.84
CA ALA A 89 -2.54 -9.07 20.77
C ALA A 89 -2.85 -7.69 21.38
N HIS A 90 -3.37 -6.78 20.57
CA HIS A 90 -3.77 -5.44 21.00
C HIS A 90 -5.21 -5.35 21.51
N GLN A 91 -5.93 -6.48 21.61
CA GLN A 91 -7.32 -6.54 22.07
C GLN A 91 -8.25 -5.59 21.28
N ILE A 92 -8.04 -5.50 19.97
CA ILE A 92 -8.88 -4.72 19.07
C ILE A 92 -10.31 -5.28 19.15
N PRO A 93 -11.32 -4.44 19.47
CA PRO A 93 -12.69 -4.93 19.54
C PRO A 93 -13.20 -5.40 18.17
N GLY A 94 -13.80 -6.58 18.16
CA GLY A 94 -14.34 -7.18 16.93
C GLY A 94 -13.26 -7.67 15.98
N ASN A 95 -13.57 -7.68 14.69
CA ASN A 95 -12.64 -8.12 13.65
C ASN A 95 -12.07 -6.89 12.91
N PRO A 96 -10.75 -6.86 12.65
CA PRO A 96 -10.18 -5.83 11.80
C PRO A 96 -10.69 -6.02 10.36
N TYR A 97 -10.88 -4.92 9.66
CA TYR A 97 -11.17 -4.89 8.24
C TYR A 97 -9.85 -4.94 7.46
N LEU A 98 -9.78 -5.85 6.48
CA LEU A 98 -8.72 -5.88 5.48
C LEU A 98 -9.31 -6.22 4.13
N SER A 99 -9.07 -5.35 3.16
CA SER A 99 -9.28 -5.65 1.75
C SER A 99 -8.04 -5.29 0.94
N TYR A 100 -7.93 -5.86 -0.25
CA TYR A 100 -6.86 -5.52 -1.17
C TYR A 100 -7.31 -5.66 -2.61
N ARG A 101 -6.61 -4.95 -3.49
CA ARG A 101 -6.78 -5.01 -4.94
C ARG A 101 -5.44 -4.97 -5.63
N VAL A 102 -5.33 -5.63 -6.79
CA VAL A 102 -4.22 -5.41 -7.72
C VAL A 102 -4.53 -4.16 -8.53
N THR A 103 -3.71 -3.12 -8.36
CA THR A 103 -3.94 -1.82 -9.01
C THR A 103 -3.12 -1.62 -10.27
N GLN A 104 -1.97 -2.30 -10.37
CA GLN A 104 -1.08 -2.23 -11.52
C GLN A 104 -0.49 -3.60 -11.82
N THR A 105 -0.24 -3.87 -13.10
CA THR A 105 0.41 -5.11 -13.56
C THR A 105 1.60 -4.78 -14.43
N TYR A 106 2.68 -5.53 -14.24
CA TYR A 106 3.94 -5.41 -14.95
C TYR A 106 4.37 -6.76 -15.50
N HIS A 107 5.40 -6.76 -16.36
CA HIS A 107 6.00 -8.02 -16.83
C HIS A 107 6.50 -8.90 -15.68
N THR A 108 7.05 -8.30 -14.62
CA THR A 108 7.70 -9.01 -13.51
C THR A 108 6.82 -9.18 -12.27
N GLY A 109 5.69 -8.48 -12.17
CA GLY A 109 4.87 -8.51 -10.96
C GLY A 109 3.68 -7.57 -10.97
N VAL A 110 3.17 -7.25 -9.78
CA VAL A 110 1.98 -6.40 -9.59
C VAL A 110 2.18 -5.42 -8.44
N CYS A 111 1.39 -4.34 -8.45
CA CYS A 111 1.13 -3.55 -7.25
C CYS A 111 -0.09 -4.11 -6.52
N ILE A 112 0.05 -4.40 -5.23
CA ILE A 112 -1.06 -4.71 -4.32
C ILE A 112 -1.32 -3.48 -3.46
N TYR A 113 -2.58 -3.08 -3.40
CA TYR A 113 -3.04 -1.95 -2.59
C TYR A 113 -4.02 -2.47 -1.55
N PHE A 114 -3.63 -2.39 -0.27
CA PHE A 114 -4.40 -2.81 0.88
C PHE A 114 -5.19 -1.65 1.46
N THR A 115 -6.32 -1.96 2.08
CA THR A 115 -7.07 -1.06 2.96
C THR A 115 -7.30 -1.79 4.27
N MET A 116 -6.81 -1.21 5.36
CA MET A 116 -6.96 -1.74 6.71
C MET A 116 -7.74 -0.74 7.55
N ALA A 117 -8.69 -1.24 8.35
CA ALA A 117 -9.35 -0.42 9.34
C ALA A 117 -9.72 -1.26 10.57
N PHE A 118 -9.87 -0.62 11.73
CA PHE A 118 -10.40 -1.29 12.91
C PHE A 118 -11.13 -0.32 13.83
N TYR A 119 -12.01 -0.88 14.66
CA TYR A 119 -12.75 -0.14 15.66
C TYR A 119 -11.84 0.17 16.86
N THR A 120 -11.85 1.41 17.33
CA THR A 120 -10.87 1.94 18.29
C THR A 120 -11.45 2.25 19.67
N LYS A 121 -12.79 2.20 19.83
CA LYS A 121 -13.42 2.55 21.11
C LYS A 121 -12.93 1.62 22.21
N GLY A 122 -12.41 2.22 23.28
CA GLY A 122 -11.86 1.49 24.44
C GLY A 122 -10.39 1.12 24.31
N LEU A 123 -9.74 1.37 23.16
CA LEU A 123 -8.29 1.25 23.04
C LEU A 123 -7.59 2.48 23.63
N LYS A 124 -6.49 2.24 24.32
CA LYS A 124 -5.55 3.29 24.74
C LYS A 124 -4.60 3.59 23.57
N ASP A 125 -4.38 4.88 23.29
CA ASP A 125 -3.48 5.35 22.23
C ASP A 125 -3.69 4.63 20.87
N PRO A 126 -4.91 4.68 20.29
CA PRO A 126 -5.25 3.89 19.10
C PRO A 126 -4.38 4.21 17.87
N ASP A 127 -3.84 5.42 17.78
CA ASP A 127 -2.87 5.84 16.77
C ASP A 127 -1.53 5.08 16.90
N LYS A 128 -1.02 4.90 18.13
CA LYS A 128 0.19 4.11 18.38
C LYS A 128 -0.02 2.64 18.08
N VAL A 129 -1.18 2.10 18.48
CA VAL A 129 -1.57 0.72 18.14
C VAL A 129 -1.61 0.57 16.62
N TYR A 130 -2.27 1.48 15.90
CA TYR A 130 -2.30 1.44 14.44
C TYR A 130 -0.88 1.44 13.85
N HIS A 131 -0.02 2.32 14.32
CA HIS A 131 1.36 2.42 13.82
C HIS A 131 2.15 1.14 14.07
N GLN A 132 2.07 0.57 15.27
CA GLN A 132 2.71 -0.71 15.60
C GLN A 132 2.24 -1.83 14.67
N ILE A 133 0.93 -1.94 14.45
CA ILE A 133 0.37 -2.93 13.53
C ILE A 133 0.88 -2.69 12.10
N GLU A 134 0.84 -1.47 11.59
CA GLU A 134 1.31 -1.17 10.23
C GLU A 134 2.80 -1.51 10.04
N LEU A 135 3.66 -1.22 11.03
CA LEU A 135 5.07 -1.62 11.01
C LEU A 135 5.22 -3.15 10.93
N ARG A 136 4.43 -3.90 11.72
CA ARG A 136 4.43 -5.37 11.68
C ARG A 136 3.97 -5.91 10.33
N LEU A 137 2.89 -5.36 9.77
CA LEU A 137 2.42 -5.72 8.43
C LEU A 137 3.48 -5.40 7.38
N ARG A 138 4.21 -4.29 7.53
CA ARG A 138 5.28 -3.94 6.61
C ARG A 138 6.43 -4.92 6.65
N GLN A 139 6.88 -5.32 7.84
CA GLN A 139 7.92 -6.33 7.97
C GLN A 139 7.48 -7.65 7.31
N VAL A 140 6.24 -8.09 7.55
CA VAL A 140 5.70 -9.30 6.92
C VAL A 140 5.66 -9.20 5.39
N ILE A 141 5.35 -8.02 4.84
CA ILE A 141 5.43 -7.78 3.39
C ILE A 141 6.86 -8.02 2.88
N LEU A 142 7.86 -7.42 3.53
CA LEU A 142 9.27 -7.55 3.14
C LEU A 142 9.73 -9.01 3.23
N ASP A 143 9.45 -9.68 4.34
CA ASP A 143 9.83 -11.08 4.60
C ASP A 143 9.25 -12.05 3.56
N ASN A 144 8.11 -11.70 2.95
CA ASN A 144 7.42 -12.51 1.95
C ASN A 144 7.70 -12.08 0.49
N GLY A 145 8.65 -11.16 0.28
CA GLY A 145 9.14 -10.76 -1.04
C GLY A 145 8.39 -9.59 -1.67
N GLY A 146 7.68 -8.79 -0.88
CA GLY A 146 7.18 -7.49 -1.32
C GLY A 146 8.21 -6.38 -1.16
N SER A 147 8.10 -5.35 -1.99
CA SER A 147 8.91 -4.13 -1.88
C SER A 147 8.48 -3.29 -0.68
N LEU A 148 9.38 -2.41 -0.21
CA LEU A 148 9.04 -1.43 0.83
C LEU A 148 7.95 -0.45 0.39
N SER A 149 7.92 -0.03 -0.86
CA SER A 149 6.87 0.83 -1.42
C SER A 149 6.90 0.76 -2.93
N HIS A 150 5.74 0.73 -3.57
CA HIS A 150 5.58 0.92 -5.01
C HIS A 150 5.48 2.40 -5.36
N HIS A 151 4.71 3.20 -4.61
CA HIS A 151 4.46 4.61 -5.00
C HIS A 151 4.23 5.60 -3.85
N HIS A 152 3.91 5.16 -2.62
CA HIS A 152 3.78 6.10 -1.50
C HIS A 152 5.13 6.71 -1.08
N GLY A 153 6.24 6.06 -1.45
CA GLY A 153 7.59 6.44 -1.07
C GLY A 153 7.90 6.14 0.39
N ILE A 154 9.06 6.59 0.83
CA ILE A 154 9.60 6.24 2.14
C ILE A 154 9.18 7.26 3.22
N GLY A 155 9.39 8.54 2.94
CA GLY A 155 9.19 9.61 3.93
C GLY A 155 9.97 9.34 5.22
N LYS A 156 9.39 9.69 6.36
CA LYS A 156 9.88 9.24 7.68
C LYS A 156 9.26 7.92 8.12
N ILE A 157 8.01 7.68 7.72
CA ILE A 157 7.19 6.55 8.21
C ILE A 157 7.79 5.17 7.91
N ARG A 158 8.63 5.03 6.87
CA ARG A 158 9.25 3.74 6.47
C ARG A 158 10.76 3.70 6.60
N GLN A 159 11.37 4.72 7.18
CA GLN A 159 12.82 4.88 7.19
C GLN A 159 13.56 3.75 7.91
N GLU A 160 12.96 3.17 8.96
CA GLU A 160 13.55 2.09 9.75
C GLU A 160 13.79 0.80 8.93
N PHE A 161 13.05 0.64 7.83
CA PHE A 161 13.21 -0.50 6.92
C PHE A 161 14.28 -0.28 5.85
N LEU A 162 14.76 0.96 5.66
CA LEU A 162 15.72 1.26 4.59
C LEU A 162 16.99 0.41 4.65
N PRO A 163 17.60 0.12 5.81
CA PRO A 163 18.78 -0.73 5.89
C PRO A 163 18.55 -2.17 5.38
N GLN A 164 17.30 -2.64 5.33
CA GLN A 164 16.96 -3.97 4.81
C GLN A 164 16.88 -3.98 3.27
N VAL A 165 16.62 -2.84 2.63
CA VAL A 165 16.36 -2.73 1.18
C VAL A 165 17.44 -1.98 0.40
N HIS A 166 18.35 -1.32 1.10
CA HIS A 166 19.47 -0.58 0.51
C HIS A 166 20.77 -0.84 1.26
N THR A 167 21.88 -0.76 0.53
CA THR A 167 23.22 -0.91 1.10
C THR A 167 23.72 0.38 1.73
N GLY A 168 24.69 0.27 2.65
CA GLY A 168 25.36 1.45 3.22
C GLY A 168 26.02 2.35 2.16
N ASN A 169 26.53 1.77 1.06
CA ASN A 169 27.08 2.55 -0.06
C ASN A 169 26.01 3.39 -0.76
N SER A 170 24.79 2.86 -0.93
CA SER A 170 23.66 3.64 -1.46
C SER A 170 23.37 4.86 -0.58
N PHE A 171 23.39 4.68 0.74
CA PHE A 171 23.20 5.79 1.68
C PHE A 171 24.31 6.82 1.53
N GLN A 172 25.58 6.41 1.48
CA GLN A 172 26.71 7.32 1.31
C GLN A 172 26.57 8.17 0.04
N VAL A 173 26.23 7.57 -1.10
CA VAL A 173 26.01 8.31 -2.36
C VAL A 173 24.93 9.37 -2.21
N LEU A 174 23.79 9.02 -1.58
CA LEU A 174 22.69 9.95 -1.35
C LEU A 174 23.08 11.08 -0.39
N HIS A 175 23.80 10.78 0.69
CA HIS A 175 24.33 11.78 1.63
C HIS A 175 25.31 12.76 0.98
N GLN A 176 26.26 12.26 0.19
CA GLN A 176 27.22 13.14 -0.50
C GLN A 176 26.53 14.01 -1.55
N SER A 177 25.55 13.44 -2.28
CA SER A 177 24.76 14.20 -3.25
C SER A 177 23.96 15.32 -2.57
N LYS A 178 23.27 15.02 -1.46
CA LYS A 178 22.56 16.02 -0.65
C LYS A 178 23.49 17.12 -0.14
N LYS A 179 24.65 16.75 0.39
CA LYS A 179 25.65 17.71 0.90
C LYS A 179 26.19 18.62 -0.19
N ALA A 180 26.42 18.10 -1.40
CA ALA A 180 26.89 18.89 -2.53
C ALA A 180 25.84 19.88 -3.06
N MET A 181 24.56 19.45 -3.11
CA MET A 181 23.47 20.27 -3.65
C MET A 181 22.89 21.26 -2.64
N ASP A 182 22.82 20.87 -1.35
CA ASP A 182 22.21 21.66 -0.29
C ASP A 182 23.05 21.57 1.00
N PRO A 183 24.25 22.18 1.01
CA PRO A 183 25.21 22.08 2.11
C PRO A 183 24.70 22.67 3.43
N ASN A 184 23.79 23.62 3.37
CA ASN A 184 23.19 24.27 4.55
C ASN A 184 21.88 23.59 4.98
N ASN A 185 21.50 22.49 4.32
CA ASN A 185 20.29 21.72 4.59
C ASN A 185 19.01 22.58 4.64
N VAL A 186 18.87 23.52 3.70
CA VAL A 186 17.66 24.36 3.56
C VAL A 186 16.43 23.46 3.35
N PHE A 187 16.56 22.38 2.58
CA PHE A 187 15.55 21.33 2.44
C PHE A 187 15.68 20.27 3.54
N GLY A 188 15.46 20.67 4.79
CA GLY A 188 15.78 19.91 6.00
C GLY A 188 14.68 19.00 6.57
N ILE A 189 13.75 18.48 5.75
CA ILE A 189 12.62 17.66 6.24
C ILE A 189 13.02 16.24 6.73
N ARG A 190 14.28 15.85 6.49
CA ARG A 190 14.91 14.59 6.96
C ARG A 190 14.13 13.32 6.58
N ASN A 191 13.69 13.23 5.33
CA ASN A 191 13.00 12.04 4.82
C ASN A 191 14.00 10.97 4.37
N GLY A 192 13.61 9.70 4.48
CA GLY A 192 14.36 8.56 3.95
C GLY A 192 15.70 8.37 4.65
N VAL A 193 16.76 8.24 3.87
CA VAL A 193 18.13 7.99 4.36
C VAL A 193 18.69 9.14 5.20
N PHE A 194 18.09 10.34 5.12
CA PHE A 194 18.52 11.54 5.85
C PHE A 194 17.88 11.66 7.24
N TYR A 195 17.14 10.65 7.68
CA TYR A 195 16.60 10.63 9.03
C TYR A 195 17.69 10.32 10.05
N GLU A 196 17.76 11.15 11.07
CA GLU A 196 18.57 10.95 12.25
C GLU A 196 17.61 10.80 13.42
N PRO A 197 17.59 9.65 14.13
CA PRO A 197 16.81 9.50 15.35
C PRO A 197 17.19 10.62 16.32
N SER A 198 16.21 11.31 16.90
CA SER A 198 16.51 12.26 17.98
C SER A 198 17.14 11.48 19.13
N GLU A 199 18.29 11.93 19.63
CA GLU A 199 18.96 11.34 20.81
C GLU A 199 18.15 11.51 22.12
N THR A 200 16.99 12.13 22.07
CA THR A 200 16.09 12.31 23.20
C THR A 200 14.96 11.26 23.16
N ASN A 201 15.15 10.18 23.93
CA ASN A 201 14.06 9.38 24.52
C ASN A 201 13.62 10.01 25.85
#